data_AF-A0A3D0T8N1-F1
#
_entry.id   AF-A0A3D0T8N1-F1
#
_cell.length_a   1.000
_cell.length_b   1.000
_cell.length_c   1.000
_cell.angle_alpha   90.00
_cell.angle_beta   90.00
_cell.angle_gamma   90.00
#
_symmetry.space_group_name_H-M   'P 1'
#
loop_
_entity.id
_entity.type
_entity.pdbx_description
1 polymer ?
#
loop_
_entity_poly.entity_id
_entity_poly.type
_entity_poly.pdbx_seq_one_letter_code
_entity_poly.pdbx_strand_id
1 'polypeptide(L)'
;MLTELKELIPGLPDRYSPRSPGEGLLEERLSWQRGGVLAQVDISSSDRTIYSMLNCSLLPTQDKAYVRDILEINSQDPELRKSVRYILEAAETIRTRRKMRERQNPRGVSLEDVLAPFSSREKRLIVTSLAGVQLTDGCTVGCAWCGFEAKRRVTKAFDLESLKHFSGSYGRGMKHGFLYFASDPFDWVDGEYTFTDVHSVWSKNTRSFSYVSTAVPEGAEFSVIRFIETTFQLDELNRLDNLAFPSLAQQIRLSRTDRNAARIEHMLNILRIRGVSENFIRKIFVLDLSEAVQAIGYFIGQAGQGVLNVKDNIGIMCMDGVVISPDKGVRAMTMEVPTKKSPMGIREWAITPGDMTVPGLCYRERYSGALWTVRGKLVPFALLPPVELLHIRNGRIIAEETIQSVGRDALTFALISQDLRELTSLLLEEREGFLKSFSNGAEDVAVQVTALREEFVKRKVACLAGDCDDQEAVEIARVYIGQAEELFNDLTRELKS
;
A
#
# COMPACT_ATOMS: atom_id res chain seq x y z
N MET A 1 27.55 1.64 22.16
CA MET A 1 26.64 1.39 21.02
C MET A 1 26.51 -0.09 20.61
N LEU A 2 27.55 -0.81 20.15
CA LEU A 2 27.47 -2.27 19.89
C LEU A 2 27.51 -3.12 21.17
N THR A 3 28.18 -2.63 22.22
CA THR A 3 28.31 -3.31 23.52
C THR A 3 27.04 -3.21 24.37
N GLU A 4 26.31 -2.08 24.29
CA GLU A 4 25.04 -1.86 25.02
C GLU A 4 23.84 -2.59 24.39
N LEU A 5 23.98 -3.05 23.14
CA LEU A 5 22.96 -3.84 22.43
C LEU A 5 22.99 -5.33 22.80
N LYS A 6 24.11 -5.84 23.34
CA LYS A 6 24.25 -7.24 23.76
C LYS A 6 23.61 -7.52 25.13
N GLU A 7 23.39 -6.50 25.95
CA GLU A 7 22.78 -6.66 27.28
C GLU A 7 21.24 -6.75 27.25
N LEU A 8 20.60 -6.36 26.14
CA LEU A 8 19.12 -6.32 26.04
C LEU A 8 18.51 -7.54 25.32
N ILE A 9 19.30 -8.37 24.61
CA ILE A 9 18.82 -9.54 23.87
C ILE A 9 19.88 -10.66 23.90
N PRO A 10 19.75 -11.68 24.76
CA PRO A 10 20.64 -12.84 24.75
C PRO A 10 20.47 -13.63 23.44
N GLY A 11 21.54 -13.75 22.63
CA GLY A 11 21.56 -14.61 21.43
C GLY A 11 21.81 -13.94 20.09
N LEU A 12 22.23 -12.67 20.02
CA LEU A 12 22.65 -12.04 18.75
C LEU A 12 23.93 -12.71 18.20
N PRO A 13 23.93 -13.32 17.00
CA PRO A 13 25.13 -13.89 16.41
C PRO A 13 26.10 -12.79 15.94
N ASP A 14 27.37 -12.94 16.33
CA ASP A 14 28.49 -12.14 15.87
C ASP A 14 28.84 -12.51 14.43
N ARG A 15 28.34 -11.76 13.44
CA ARG A 15 28.99 -11.51 12.12
C ARG A 15 28.04 -10.75 11.19
N TYR A 16 28.26 -9.46 11.04
CA TYR A 16 28.11 -8.76 9.75
C TYR A 16 29.00 -7.51 9.82
N SER A 17 30.17 -7.60 9.19
CA SER A 17 31.01 -6.44 8.91
C SER A 17 30.58 -5.91 7.54
N PRO A 18 30.03 -4.69 7.42
CA PRO A 18 29.71 -4.14 6.12
C PRO A 18 31.02 -3.59 5.53
N ARG A 19 31.67 -4.38 4.68
CA ARG A 19 32.48 -3.79 3.60
C ARG A 19 31.48 -3.28 2.57
N SER A 20 31.37 -1.97 2.42
CA SER A 20 30.59 -1.31 1.38
C SER A 20 31.23 -1.56 0.01
N PRO A 21 30.59 -2.27 -0.93
CA PRO A 21 31.00 -2.26 -2.33
C PRO A 21 29.92 -1.50 -3.10
N GLY A 22 30.12 -0.20 -3.33
CA GLY A 22 29.12 0.53 -4.13
C GLY A 22 29.28 2.04 -4.24
N GLU A 23 30.06 2.69 -3.35
CA GLU A 23 30.17 4.15 -3.37
C GLU A 23 30.87 4.70 -4.64
N GLY A 24 31.71 3.91 -5.31
CA GLY A 24 32.38 4.34 -6.54
C GLY A 24 31.59 4.14 -7.84
N LEU A 25 30.62 3.22 -7.89
CA LEU A 25 29.95 2.83 -9.15
C LEU A 25 28.70 3.65 -9.48
N LEU A 26 28.11 4.33 -8.50
CA LEU A 26 26.94 5.18 -8.71
C LEU A 26 27.33 6.59 -9.22
N GLU A 27 28.41 7.17 -8.71
CA GLU A 27 28.88 8.50 -9.14
C GLU A 27 29.51 8.48 -10.53
N GLU A 28 30.23 7.41 -10.88
CA GLU A 28 30.86 7.29 -12.21
C GLU A 28 29.84 7.03 -13.33
N ARG A 29 28.68 6.43 -13.02
CA ARG A 29 27.64 6.15 -14.02
C ARG A 29 26.60 7.26 -14.20
N LEU A 30 26.45 8.16 -13.23
CA LEU A 30 25.71 9.43 -13.42
C LEU A 30 26.48 10.44 -14.31
N SER A 31 27.78 10.20 -14.57
CA SER A 31 28.60 11.06 -15.43
C SER A 31 28.31 10.90 -16.94
N TRP A 32 27.61 9.85 -17.36
CA TRP A 32 27.21 9.64 -18.77
C TRP A 32 26.10 10.58 -19.26
N GLN A 33 25.64 11.52 -18.43
CA GLN A 33 24.60 12.51 -18.76
C GLN A 33 25.11 13.90 -19.17
N ARG A 34 26.41 14.09 -19.40
CA ARG A 34 26.95 15.39 -19.86
C ARG A 34 27.84 15.25 -21.08
N GLY A 35 27.24 15.26 -22.26
CA GLY A 35 28.01 15.31 -23.50
C GLY A 35 27.20 14.93 -24.75
N GLY A 36 26.12 15.65 -25.03
CA GLY A 36 25.39 15.56 -26.29
C GLY A 36 25.36 16.91 -26.98
N VAL A 37 26.08 17.05 -28.09
CA VAL A 37 26.02 18.22 -28.97
C VAL A 37 24.60 18.37 -29.51
N LEU A 38 24.01 19.56 -29.37
CA LEU A 38 22.71 19.93 -29.92
C LEU A 38 22.73 19.79 -31.46
N ALA A 39 22.32 18.63 -31.97
CA ALA A 39 21.93 18.49 -33.36
C ALA A 39 20.57 19.17 -33.54
N GLN A 40 20.49 20.15 -34.44
CA GLN A 40 19.22 20.74 -34.86
C GLN A 40 18.39 19.65 -35.55
N VAL A 41 17.46 19.06 -34.81
CA VAL A 41 16.43 18.16 -35.35
C VAL A 41 15.34 19.04 -35.97
N ASP A 42 14.97 18.78 -37.22
CA ASP A 42 13.85 19.44 -37.88
C ASP A 42 12.53 19.00 -37.23
N ILE A 43 11.95 19.88 -36.42
CA ILE A 43 10.75 19.65 -35.61
C ILE A 43 9.50 19.81 -36.50
N SER A 44 8.75 18.72 -36.71
CA SER A 44 7.47 18.76 -37.46
C SER A 44 6.42 19.67 -36.77
N SER A 45 5.37 20.10 -37.50
CA SER A 45 4.33 20.98 -36.92
C SER A 45 3.58 20.37 -35.72
N SER A 46 3.41 19.03 -35.70
CA SER A 46 2.89 18.30 -34.54
C SER A 46 3.85 18.35 -33.34
N ASP A 47 5.16 18.39 -33.55
CA ASP A 47 6.15 18.45 -32.48
C ASP A 47 6.25 19.82 -31.85
N ARG A 48 6.13 20.89 -32.66
CA ARG A 48 6.02 22.25 -32.13
C ARG A 48 4.86 22.37 -31.14
N THR A 49 3.76 21.65 -31.39
CA THR A 49 2.59 21.62 -30.51
C THR A 49 2.90 20.89 -29.20
N ILE A 50 3.56 19.72 -29.25
CA ILE A 50 3.96 18.95 -28.05
C ILE A 50 4.93 19.75 -27.17
N TYR A 51 6.02 20.28 -27.73
CA TYR A 51 6.98 21.07 -26.96
C TYR A 51 6.37 22.37 -26.42
N SER A 52 5.45 23.00 -27.16
CA SER A 52 4.71 24.16 -26.67
C SER A 52 3.82 23.81 -25.48
N MET A 53 3.07 22.70 -25.53
CA MET A 53 2.26 22.23 -24.40
C MET A 53 3.16 21.92 -23.20
N LEU A 54 4.26 21.20 -23.42
CA LEU A 54 5.19 20.83 -22.36
C LEU A 54 5.77 22.05 -21.64
N ASN A 55 6.20 23.06 -22.39
CA ASN A 55 6.75 24.30 -21.83
C ASN A 55 5.71 25.11 -21.04
N CYS A 56 4.44 25.11 -21.46
CA CYS A 56 3.35 25.82 -20.80
C CYS A 56 2.64 25.00 -19.69
N SER A 57 2.98 23.72 -19.56
CA SER A 57 2.34 22.80 -18.62
C SER A 57 2.72 23.09 -17.18
N LEU A 58 1.85 22.66 -16.26
CA LEU A 58 2.11 22.70 -14.83
C LEU A 58 2.85 21.45 -14.32
N LEU A 59 3.36 20.58 -15.20
CA LEU A 59 4.06 19.37 -14.78
C LEU A 59 5.32 19.72 -13.95
N PRO A 60 5.70 18.89 -12.96
CA PRO A 60 7.00 19.00 -12.28
C PRO A 60 8.16 19.03 -13.28
N THR A 61 9.25 19.73 -12.96
CA THR A 61 10.41 19.89 -13.87
C THR A 61 11.02 18.54 -14.24
N GLN A 62 11.09 17.60 -13.29
CA GLN A 62 11.60 16.27 -13.58
C GLN A 62 10.68 15.48 -14.54
N ASP A 63 9.36 15.65 -14.45
CA ASP A 63 8.42 15.05 -15.39
C ASP A 63 8.55 15.71 -16.77
N LYS A 64 8.77 17.03 -16.82
CA LYS A 64 9.06 17.72 -18.08
C LYS A 64 10.36 17.24 -18.72
N ALA A 65 11.41 17.09 -17.92
CA ALA A 65 12.70 16.57 -18.38
C ALA A 65 12.53 15.15 -18.93
N TYR A 66 11.85 14.28 -18.19
CA TYR A 66 11.52 12.94 -18.64
C TYR A 66 10.77 12.91 -19.98
N VAL A 67 9.76 13.78 -20.15
CA VAL A 67 9.02 13.85 -21.43
C VAL A 67 9.93 14.30 -22.58
N ARG A 68 10.87 15.23 -22.35
CA ARG A 68 11.87 15.59 -23.38
C ARG A 68 12.77 14.41 -23.71
N ASP A 69 13.31 13.75 -22.69
CA ASP A 69 14.22 12.62 -22.87
C ASP A 69 13.59 11.49 -23.68
N ILE A 70 12.33 11.10 -23.38
CA ILE A 70 11.66 10.03 -24.13
C ILE A 70 11.37 10.44 -25.60
N LEU A 71 11.05 11.71 -25.84
CA LEU A 71 10.81 12.24 -27.19
C LEU A 71 12.12 12.43 -27.98
N GLU A 72 13.25 12.62 -27.32
CA GLU A 72 14.57 12.68 -27.96
C GLU A 72 15.08 11.28 -28.31
N ILE A 73 14.95 10.31 -27.39
CA ILE A 73 15.43 8.94 -27.61
C ILE A 73 14.63 8.22 -28.70
N ASN A 74 13.29 8.37 -28.69
CA ASN A 74 12.39 7.69 -29.61
C ASN A 74 11.70 8.70 -30.54
N SER A 75 12.49 9.60 -31.12
CA SER A 75 11.99 10.82 -31.77
C SER A 75 11.12 10.59 -33.00
N GLN A 76 11.11 9.40 -33.60
CA GLN A 76 10.32 9.10 -34.80
C GLN A 76 9.15 8.14 -34.54
N ASP A 77 8.92 7.72 -33.29
CA ASP A 77 7.83 6.78 -32.98
C ASP A 77 6.47 7.54 -32.96
N PRO A 78 5.56 7.25 -33.90
CA PRO A 78 4.27 7.94 -33.99
C PRO A 78 3.32 7.59 -32.83
N GLU A 79 3.38 6.37 -32.29
CA GLU A 79 2.51 5.93 -31.20
C GLU A 79 2.98 6.51 -29.85
N LEU A 80 4.29 6.67 -29.67
CA LEU A 80 4.85 7.41 -28.55
C LEU A 80 4.33 8.85 -28.54
N ARG A 81 4.48 9.55 -29.67
CA ARG A 81 4.08 10.95 -29.80
C ARG A 81 2.59 11.15 -29.59
N LYS A 82 1.77 10.25 -30.15
CA LYS A 82 0.32 10.21 -29.91
C LYS A 82 -0.01 10.04 -28.43
N SER A 83 0.67 9.14 -27.73
CA SER A 83 0.43 8.87 -26.31
C SER A 83 0.88 10.02 -25.41
N VAL A 84 2.07 10.58 -25.67
CA VAL A 84 2.58 11.76 -24.95
C VAL A 84 1.65 12.96 -25.17
N ARG A 85 1.24 13.20 -26.42
CA ARG A 85 0.30 14.26 -26.77
C ARG A 85 -1.02 14.11 -26.01
N TYR A 86 -1.61 12.91 -26.01
CA TYR A 86 -2.86 12.64 -25.30
C TYR A 86 -2.76 12.98 -23.82
N ILE A 87 -1.69 12.54 -23.15
CA ILE A 87 -1.48 12.80 -21.72
C ILE A 87 -1.28 14.32 -21.47
N LEU A 88 -0.52 15.01 -22.31
CA LEU A 88 -0.35 16.46 -22.20
C LEU A 88 -1.67 17.21 -22.39
N GLU A 89 -2.48 16.84 -23.39
CA GLU A 89 -3.81 17.44 -23.61
C GLU A 89 -4.73 17.20 -22.41
N ALA A 90 -4.70 16.00 -21.82
CA ALA A 90 -5.45 15.69 -20.59
C ALA A 90 -4.97 16.50 -19.37
N ALA A 91 -3.68 16.85 -19.30
CA ALA A 91 -3.10 17.69 -18.26
C ALA A 91 -3.53 19.17 -18.37
N GLU A 92 -3.87 19.62 -19.57
CA GLU A 92 -4.16 21.04 -19.87
C GLU A 92 -5.61 21.47 -19.61
N THR A 93 -6.51 20.54 -19.26
CA THR A 93 -7.89 20.92 -18.92
C THR A 93 -7.94 21.83 -17.69
N ILE A 94 -8.93 22.72 -17.61
CA ILE A 94 -9.12 23.63 -16.46
C ILE A 94 -9.17 22.86 -15.13
N ARG A 95 -9.86 21.72 -15.14
CA ARG A 95 -9.99 20.84 -13.97
C ARG A 95 -8.65 20.23 -13.57
N THR A 96 -7.91 19.66 -14.51
CA THR A 96 -6.60 19.05 -14.24
C THR A 96 -5.61 20.09 -13.73
N ARG A 97 -5.51 21.24 -14.41
CA ARG A 97 -4.64 22.35 -13.98
C ARG A 97 -4.96 22.84 -12.57
N ARG A 98 -6.25 22.89 -12.19
CA ARG A 98 -6.66 23.20 -10.81
C ARG A 98 -6.13 22.15 -9.82
N LYS A 99 -6.33 20.85 -10.07
CA LYS A 99 -5.83 19.78 -9.20
C LYS A 99 -4.30 19.77 -9.09
N MET A 100 -3.58 20.02 -10.18
CA MET A 100 -2.11 20.16 -10.19
C MET A 100 -1.66 21.29 -9.26
N ARG A 101 -2.30 22.46 -9.34
CA ARG A 101 -2.00 23.59 -8.43
C ARG A 101 -2.30 23.27 -6.97
N GLU A 102 -3.38 22.55 -6.70
CA GLU A 102 -3.74 22.09 -5.34
C GLU A 102 -2.64 21.18 -4.76
N ARG A 103 -2.08 20.27 -5.56
CA ARG A 103 -0.97 19.38 -5.14
C ARG A 103 0.38 20.06 -5.00
N GLN A 104 0.62 21.12 -5.78
CA GLN A 104 1.89 21.87 -5.78
C GLN A 104 1.99 22.92 -4.68
N ASN A 105 0.86 23.32 -4.09
CA ASN A 105 0.84 24.34 -3.05
C ASN A 105 0.18 23.86 -1.74
N PRO A 106 0.54 22.68 -1.19
CA PRO A 106 0.11 22.31 0.13
C PRO A 106 0.83 23.17 1.16
N ARG A 107 0.23 23.32 2.35
CA ARG A 107 0.97 23.86 3.49
C ARG A 107 2.02 22.82 3.93
N GLY A 108 3.30 23.17 3.82
CA GLY A 108 4.39 22.32 4.30
C GLY A 108 4.33 22.09 5.80
N VAL A 109 4.64 20.87 6.23
CA VAL A 109 4.71 20.43 7.63
C VAL A 109 5.98 19.60 7.78
N SER A 110 6.80 19.88 8.80
CA SER A 110 7.93 19.02 9.13
C SER A 110 7.47 17.81 9.93
N LEU A 111 7.92 16.62 9.55
CA LEU A 111 7.70 15.39 10.32
C LEU A 111 8.42 15.47 11.68
N GLU A 112 9.61 16.09 11.76
CA GLU A 112 10.30 16.31 13.03
C GLU A 112 9.46 17.15 13.98
N ASP A 113 8.80 18.19 13.50
CA ASP A 113 7.94 19.04 14.33
C ASP A 113 6.76 18.24 14.91
N VAL A 114 6.17 17.34 14.11
CA VAL A 114 5.11 16.43 14.58
C VAL A 114 5.62 15.51 15.69
N LEU A 115 6.88 15.07 15.61
CA LEU A 115 7.48 14.19 16.59
C LEU A 115 8.19 14.92 17.73
N ALA A 116 8.47 16.22 17.62
CA ALA A 116 9.26 17.00 18.57
C ALA A 116 8.77 16.87 20.02
N PRO A 117 7.45 16.84 20.30
CA PRO A 117 6.94 16.67 21.66
C PRO A 117 7.26 15.32 22.31
N PHE A 118 7.57 14.28 21.53
CA PHE A 118 7.86 12.94 22.04
C PHE A 118 9.32 12.79 22.44
N SER A 119 9.56 12.12 23.57
CA SER A 119 10.90 11.73 24.00
C SER A 119 11.53 10.73 23.03
N SER A 120 12.87 10.60 23.05
CA SER A 120 13.57 9.65 22.18
C SER A 120 13.15 8.19 22.40
N ARG A 121 12.70 7.82 23.61
CA ARG A 121 12.17 6.48 23.89
C ARG A 121 10.80 6.28 23.27
N GLU A 122 9.93 7.28 23.35
CA GLU A 122 8.59 7.24 22.76
C GLU A 122 8.65 7.20 21.24
N LYS A 123 9.52 8.01 20.62
CA LYS A 123 9.77 7.98 19.18
C LYS A 123 10.15 6.57 18.70
N ARG A 124 11.02 5.86 19.44
CA ARG A 124 11.37 4.47 19.10
C ARG A 124 10.19 3.50 19.19
N LEU A 125 9.32 3.67 20.19
CA LEU A 125 8.12 2.83 20.34
C LEU A 125 7.11 3.11 19.23
N ILE A 126 6.88 4.38 18.89
CA ILE A 126 6.08 4.80 17.73
C ILE A 126 6.61 4.15 16.45
N VAL A 127 7.92 4.25 16.20
CA VAL A 127 8.57 3.70 15.00
C VAL A 127 8.47 2.16 14.94
N THR A 128 8.54 1.48 16.08
CA THR A 128 8.47 0.01 16.14
C THR A 128 7.08 -0.52 15.76
N SER A 129 6.04 0.26 16.05
CA SER A 129 4.65 -0.02 15.68
C SER A 129 4.18 0.80 14.47
N LEU A 130 5.08 1.40 13.69
CA LEU A 130 4.71 2.25 12.55
C LEU A 130 4.04 1.42 11.45
N ALA A 131 2.78 1.72 11.19
CA ALA A 131 2.04 1.22 10.03
C ALA A 131 2.35 2.06 8.79
N GLY A 132 2.34 3.39 8.92
CA GLY A 132 2.61 4.26 7.78
C GLY A 132 2.86 5.72 8.11
N VAL A 133 3.42 6.42 7.13
CA VAL A 133 3.53 7.87 7.08
C VAL A 133 2.62 8.35 5.96
N GLN A 134 1.54 9.00 6.33
CA GLN A 134 0.60 9.61 5.41
C GLN A 134 1.24 10.89 4.84
N LEU A 135 1.72 10.85 3.60
CA LEU A 135 2.47 11.95 2.99
C LEU A 135 1.68 13.27 2.85
N THR A 136 0.37 13.18 2.58
CA THR A 136 -0.49 14.34 2.33
C THR A 136 -1.77 14.31 3.19
N ASP A 137 -2.29 15.47 3.55
CA ASP A 137 -3.66 15.59 4.05
C ASP A 137 -4.63 15.85 2.89
N GLY A 138 -5.41 14.82 2.55
CA GLY A 138 -6.38 14.82 1.46
C GLY A 138 -5.90 14.12 0.19
N CYS A 139 -6.83 13.97 -0.75
CA CYS A 139 -6.67 13.23 -2.00
C CYS A 139 -7.40 13.97 -3.13
N THR A 140 -6.75 14.21 -4.27
CA THR A 140 -7.37 14.93 -5.41
C THR A 140 -8.21 14.03 -6.31
N VAL A 141 -8.07 12.70 -6.17
CA VAL A 141 -8.86 11.75 -6.96
C VAL A 141 -10.31 11.73 -6.49
N GLY A 142 -10.52 11.62 -5.17
CA GLY A 142 -11.86 11.57 -4.57
C GLY A 142 -12.69 10.37 -5.07
N CYS A 143 -12.08 9.18 -5.09
CA CYS A 143 -12.70 7.95 -5.54
C CYS A 143 -14.04 7.69 -4.81
N ALA A 144 -15.10 7.43 -5.57
CA ALA A 144 -16.41 7.07 -5.00
C ALA A 144 -16.38 5.71 -4.28
N TRP A 145 -15.33 4.92 -4.53
CA TRP A 145 -15.10 3.61 -3.95
C TRP A 145 -14.05 3.61 -2.84
N CYS A 146 -13.54 4.76 -2.43
CA CYS A 146 -12.60 4.80 -1.31
C CYS A 146 -13.38 4.74 0.00
N GLY A 147 -13.10 3.73 0.83
CA GLY A 147 -13.62 3.66 2.19
C GLY A 147 -13.01 4.70 3.14
N PHE A 148 -11.98 5.45 2.71
CA PHE A 148 -11.37 6.52 3.48
C PHE A 148 -12.03 7.87 3.16
N GLU A 149 -12.44 8.61 4.20
CA GLU A 149 -12.98 9.97 4.09
C GLU A 149 -11.87 11.03 3.93
N ALA A 150 -11.01 10.86 2.92
CA ALA A 150 -10.01 11.86 2.60
C ALA A 150 -10.66 13.14 2.04
N LYS A 151 -10.20 14.31 2.50
CA LYS A 151 -10.58 15.61 1.92
C LYS A 151 -10.31 15.57 0.41
N ARG A 152 -11.25 16.01 -0.43
CA ARG A 152 -11.13 16.00 -1.91
C ARG A 152 -10.19 17.08 -2.49
N ARG A 153 -9.14 17.42 -1.75
CA ARG A 153 -8.08 18.37 -2.08
C ARG A 153 -6.90 18.11 -1.15
N VAL A 154 -5.69 18.33 -1.62
CA VAL A 154 -4.51 18.31 -0.75
C VAL A 154 -4.42 19.66 -0.03
N THR A 155 -4.28 19.66 1.30
CA THR A 155 -4.13 20.91 2.07
C THR A 155 -2.83 21.03 2.85
N LYS A 156 -2.23 19.88 3.22
CA LYS A 156 -0.94 19.81 3.92
C LYS A 156 -0.12 18.67 3.33
N ALA A 157 1.19 18.78 3.39
CA ALA A 157 2.11 17.72 3.00
C ALA A 157 3.35 17.74 3.88
N PHE A 158 3.95 16.58 4.12
CA PHE A 158 5.29 16.53 4.68
C PHE A 158 6.32 17.02 3.67
N ASP A 159 7.30 17.80 4.11
CA ASP A 159 8.43 18.20 3.25
C ASP A 159 9.44 17.04 3.08
N LEU A 160 10.16 17.03 1.96
CA LEU A 160 11.10 15.95 1.62
C LEU A 160 12.26 15.85 2.61
N GLU A 161 12.75 16.98 3.11
CA GLU A 161 13.90 17.02 4.02
C GLU A 161 13.59 16.35 5.37
N SER A 162 12.40 16.59 5.92
CA SER A 162 11.92 15.90 7.12
C SER A 162 11.74 14.40 6.90
N LEU A 163 11.23 13.99 5.74
CA LEU A 163 11.09 12.58 5.40
C LEU A 163 12.46 11.89 5.25
N LYS A 164 13.44 12.56 4.65
CA LYS A 164 14.84 12.09 4.55
C LYS A 164 15.45 11.92 5.94
N HIS A 165 15.34 12.94 6.78
CA HIS A 165 15.94 12.91 8.12
C HIS A 165 15.26 11.86 9.02
N PHE A 166 13.93 11.76 8.99
CA PHE A 166 13.18 10.73 9.71
C PHE A 166 13.56 9.31 9.28
N SER A 167 13.54 9.04 7.97
CA SER A 167 13.90 7.71 7.45
C SER A 167 15.37 7.38 7.72
N GLY A 168 16.29 8.34 7.59
CA GLY A 168 17.71 8.14 7.92
C GLY A 168 17.95 7.84 9.41
N SER A 169 17.20 8.50 10.30
CA SER A 169 17.35 8.35 11.76
C SER A 169 16.68 7.09 12.32
N TYR A 170 15.50 6.74 11.80
CA TYR A 170 14.64 5.72 12.39
C TYR A 170 14.38 4.52 11.48
N GLY A 171 14.72 4.60 10.18
CA GLY A 171 14.33 3.64 9.16
C GLY A 171 14.77 2.20 9.41
N ARG A 172 15.90 1.98 10.10
CA ARG A 172 16.35 0.63 10.49
C ARG A 172 15.46 -0.03 11.55
N GLY A 173 14.75 0.77 12.35
CA GLY A 173 13.80 0.29 13.35
C GLY A 173 12.39 0.04 12.79
N MET A 174 12.12 0.52 11.58
CA MET A 174 10.84 0.33 10.89
C MET A 174 10.79 -1.10 10.33
N LYS A 175 9.90 -1.92 10.87
CA LYS A 175 9.60 -3.24 10.28
C LYS A 175 8.80 -3.09 9.00
N HIS A 176 7.88 -2.12 8.99
CA HIS A 176 7.07 -1.69 7.88
C HIS A 176 6.95 -0.16 7.92
N GLY A 177 6.52 0.44 6.82
CA GLY A 177 6.32 1.88 6.78
C GLY A 177 5.85 2.28 5.40
N PHE A 178 4.55 2.18 5.18
CA PHE A 178 3.96 2.65 3.93
C PHE A 178 3.99 4.18 3.88
N LEU A 179 4.16 4.72 2.68
CA LEU A 179 4.21 6.17 2.45
C LEU A 179 2.84 6.79 2.15
N TYR A 180 1.76 6.05 2.31
CA TYR A 180 0.41 6.57 2.15
C TYR A 180 -0.55 5.59 2.82
N PHE A 181 -1.70 6.10 3.23
CA PHE A 181 -2.77 5.31 3.83
C PHE A 181 -4.13 5.73 3.26
N ALA A 182 -4.51 7.00 3.43
CA ALA A 182 -5.81 7.53 2.99
C ALA A 182 -5.74 8.37 1.70
N SER A 183 -4.55 8.72 1.21
CA SER A 183 -4.35 9.50 -0.02
C SER A 183 -3.76 8.67 -1.14
N ASP A 184 -3.84 9.20 -2.37
CA ASP A 184 -3.04 8.67 -3.47
C ASP A 184 -1.57 9.08 -3.28
N PRO A 185 -0.60 8.17 -3.41
CA PRO A 185 0.81 8.51 -3.26
C PRO A 185 1.27 9.61 -4.23
N PHE A 186 0.72 9.64 -5.45
CA PHE A 186 1.07 10.61 -6.49
C PHE A 186 0.33 11.97 -6.35
N ASP A 187 -0.38 12.17 -5.23
CA ASP A 187 -0.82 13.50 -4.80
C ASP A 187 0.30 14.27 -4.07
N TRP A 188 1.36 13.58 -3.60
CA TRP A 188 2.48 14.22 -2.93
C TRP A 188 3.44 14.87 -3.93
N VAL A 189 3.65 16.18 -3.76
CA VAL A 189 4.63 16.99 -4.48
C VAL A 189 5.23 17.96 -3.47
N ASP A 190 6.56 18.08 -3.47
CA ASP A 190 7.31 19.08 -2.71
C ASP A 190 8.25 19.84 -3.64
N GLY A 191 7.80 21.01 -4.10
CA GLY A 191 8.48 21.76 -5.17
C GLY A 191 8.59 20.93 -6.45
N GLU A 192 9.83 20.53 -6.79
CA GLU A 192 10.14 19.75 -7.99
C GLU A 192 10.19 18.23 -7.75
N TYR A 193 10.04 17.81 -6.49
CA TYR A 193 10.11 16.41 -6.08
C TYR A 193 8.73 15.76 -6.09
N THR A 194 8.67 14.50 -6.51
CA THR A 194 7.45 13.70 -6.60
C THR A 194 7.56 12.44 -5.77
N PHE A 195 6.47 11.67 -5.70
CA PHE A 195 6.43 10.41 -4.97
C PHE A 195 7.62 9.47 -5.28
N THR A 196 8.10 9.47 -6.52
CA THR A 196 9.25 8.66 -6.94
C THR A 196 10.53 9.01 -6.16
N ASP A 197 10.76 10.29 -5.88
CA ASP A 197 11.94 10.75 -5.14
C ASP A 197 11.89 10.33 -3.67
N VAL A 198 10.75 10.56 -3.01
CA VAL A 198 10.56 10.16 -1.60
C VAL A 198 10.59 8.64 -1.46
N HIS A 199 9.98 7.89 -2.37
CA HIS A 199 10.02 6.43 -2.36
C HIS A 199 11.45 5.90 -2.46
N SER A 200 12.29 6.50 -3.31
CA SER A 200 13.69 6.09 -3.47
C SER A 200 14.51 6.34 -2.21
N VAL A 201 14.35 7.51 -1.58
CA VAL A 201 14.99 7.82 -0.30
C VAL A 201 14.52 6.85 0.79
N TRP A 202 13.21 6.63 0.88
CA TRP A 202 12.61 5.76 1.89
C TRP A 202 13.08 4.32 1.74
N SER A 203 13.10 3.79 0.52
CA SER A 203 13.56 2.43 0.23
C SER A 203 15.05 2.23 0.54
N LYS A 204 15.87 3.28 0.39
CA LYS A 204 17.29 3.22 0.77
C LYS A 204 17.51 3.12 2.29
N ASN A 205 16.63 3.75 3.07
CA ASN A 205 16.81 3.90 4.51
C ASN A 205 15.99 2.90 5.34
N THR A 206 15.01 2.24 4.73
CA THR A 206 14.11 1.29 5.39
C THR A 206 14.24 -0.11 4.79
N ARG A 207 13.75 -1.12 5.50
CA ARG A 207 13.62 -2.49 4.97
C ARG A 207 12.26 -2.73 4.31
N SER A 208 11.48 -1.67 4.07
CA SER A 208 10.10 -1.75 3.62
C SER A 208 10.02 -1.33 2.15
N PHE A 209 9.65 -2.25 1.28
CA PHE A 209 9.18 -1.90 -0.06
C PHE A 209 7.71 -1.55 0.05
N SER A 210 7.33 -0.34 -0.33
CA SER A 210 5.93 0.09 -0.23
C SER A 210 5.17 -0.50 -1.40
N TYR A 211 4.14 -1.30 -1.12
CA TYR A 211 3.07 -1.51 -2.09
C TYR A 211 2.53 -0.14 -2.52
N VAL A 212 2.26 0.03 -3.80
CA VAL A 212 1.78 1.27 -4.41
C VAL A 212 0.47 1.01 -5.14
N SER A 213 -0.60 1.57 -4.62
CA SER A 213 -1.92 1.60 -5.23
C SER A 213 -2.26 3.03 -5.61
N THR A 214 -2.59 3.24 -6.87
CA THR A 214 -2.98 4.56 -7.36
C THR A 214 -4.18 4.47 -8.29
N ALA A 215 -5.03 5.49 -8.24
CA ALA A 215 -6.07 5.72 -9.24
C ALA A 215 -5.61 6.73 -10.32
N VAL A 216 -4.32 7.05 -10.33
CA VAL A 216 -3.64 7.97 -11.25
C VAL A 216 -4.27 9.36 -11.18
N PRO A 217 -3.88 10.19 -10.20
CA PRO A 217 -4.32 11.58 -10.11
C PRO A 217 -4.13 12.31 -11.44
N GLU A 218 -5.14 13.08 -11.84
CA GLU A 218 -5.11 13.86 -13.10
C GLU A 218 -3.88 14.78 -13.12
N GLY A 219 -3.02 14.64 -14.13
CA GLY A 219 -1.77 15.41 -14.25
C GLY A 219 -0.59 14.84 -13.46
N ALA A 220 -0.62 13.58 -13.00
CA ALA A 220 0.54 12.85 -12.45
C ALA A 220 0.94 11.63 -13.29
N GLU A 221 0.41 11.49 -14.50
CA GLU A 221 0.62 10.32 -15.36
C GLU A 221 2.12 10.10 -15.61
N PHE A 222 2.89 11.16 -15.89
CA PHE A 222 4.34 11.05 -16.11
C PHE A 222 5.10 10.68 -14.83
N SER A 223 4.69 11.19 -13.66
CA SER A 223 5.24 10.74 -12.37
C SER A 223 5.02 9.24 -12.16
N VAL A 224 3.83 8.72 -12.49
CA VAL A 224 3.50 7.27 -12.38
C VAL A 224 4.30 6.45 -13.39
N ILE A 225 4.41 6.90 -14.65
CA ILE A 225 5.23 6.24 -15.68
C ILE A 225 6.68 6.14 -15.19
N ARG A 226 7.27 7.24 -14.73
CA ARG A 226 8.64 7.28 -14.19
C ARG A 226 8.80 6.30 -13.03
N PHE A 227 7.85 6.28 -12.10
CA PHE A 227 7.86 5.35 -10.97
C PHE A 227 7.87 3.87 -11.44
N ILE A 228 7.01 3.52 -12.39
CA ILE A 228 6.92 2.16 -12.93
C ILE A 228 8.23 1.79 -13.65
N GLU A 229 8.78 2.68 -14.49
CA GLU A 229 10.03 2.46 -15.21
C GLU A 229 11.22 2.28 -14.25
N THR A 230 11.33 3.12 -13.20
CA THR A 230 12.34 2.96 -12.16
C THR A 230 12.18 1.63 -11.42
N THR A 231 10.95 1.23 -11.10
CA THR A 231 10.68 -0.04 -10.42
C THR A 231 11.04 -1.25 -11.31
N PHE A 232 10.78 -1.16 -12.61
CA PHE A 232 11.20 -2.18 -13.58
C PHE A 232 12.73 -2.33 -13.62
N GLN A 233 13.46 -1.21 -13.70
CA GLN A 233 14.92 -1.24 -13.69
C GLN A 233 15.47 -1.89 -12.41
N LEU A 234 14.86 -1.62 -11.25
CA LEU A 234 15.22 -2.27 -9.99
C LEU A 234 14.88 -3.78 -9.98
N ASP A 235 13.74 -4.20 -10.54
CA ASP A 235 13.40 -5.63 -10.68
C ASP A 235 14.44 -6.35 -11.54
N GLU A 236 14.86 -5.77 -12.67
CA GLU A 236 15.88 -6.35 -13.54
C GLU A 236 17.25 -6.45 -12.85
N LEU A 237 17.67 -5.42 -12.10
CA LEU A 237 18.90 -5.48 -11.31
C LEU A 237 18.84 -6.58 -10.24
N ASN A 238 17.73 -6.69 -9.51
CA ASN A 238 17.56 -7.73 -8.48
C ASN A 238 17.64 -9.15 -9.07
N ARG A 239 17.12 -9.34 -10.30
CA ARG A 239 17.21 -10.62 -11.01
C ARG A 239 18.64 -10.96 -11.38
N LEU A 240 19.43 -9.98 -11.85
CA LEU A 240 20.84 -10.18 -12.19
C LEU A 240 21.67 -10.55 -10.95
N ASP A 241 21.36 -9.96 -9.80
CA ASP A 241 22.09 -10.20 -8.55
C ASP A 241 21.60 -11.44 -7.77
N ASN A 242 20.66 -12.24 -8.31
CA ASN A 242 20.03 -13.38 -7.63
C ASN A 242 19.48 -13.06 -6.23
N LEU A 243 19.04 -11.82 -6.03
CA LEU A 243 18.46 -11.42 -4.75
C LEU A 243 17.04 -12.00 -4.67
N ALA A 244 16.78 -12.82 -3.65
CA ALA A 244 15.52 -13.54 -3.45
C ALA A 244 14.37 -12.61 -2.97
N PHE A 245 14.15 -11.49 -3.65
CA PHE A 245 13.03 -10.59 -3.37
C PHE A 245 11.82 -10.93 -4.26
N PRO A 246 10.58 -10.82 -3.74
CA PRO A 246 9.38 -10.84 -4.57
C PRO A 246 9.47 -9.80 -5.69
N SER A 247 8.88 -10.09 -6.85
CA SER A 247 8.94 -9.16 -7.99
C SER A 247 8.31 -7.82 -7.60
N LEU A 248 9.06 -6.73 -7.79
CA LEU A 248 8.59 -5.39 -7.43
C LEU A 248 7.37 -4.97 -8.26
N ALA A 249 7.18 -5.57 -9.45
CA ALA A 249 6.00 -5.40 -10.29
C ALA A 249 4.69 -5.74 -9.56
N GLN A 250 4.70 -6.80 -8.74
CA GLN A 250 3.52 -7.28 -8.00
C GLN A 250 3.12 -6.30 -6.88
N GLN A 251 3.97 -5.31 -6.61
CA GLN A 251 3.71 -4.27 -5.63
C GLN A 251 3.00 -3.05 -6.23
N ILE A 252 2.70 -3.04 -7.53
CA ILE A 252 2.04 -1.91 -8.20
C ILE A 252 0.60 -2.31 -8.56
N ARG A 253 -0.38 -1.52 -8.09
CA ARG A 253 -1.78 -1.60 -8.50
C ARG A 253 -2.26 -0.30 -9.13
N LEU A 254 -2.85 -0.42 -10.31
CA LEU A 254 -3.56 0.65 -10.99
C LEU A 254 -5.07 0.41 -10.87
N SER A 255 -5.78 1.36 -10.27
CA SER A 255 -7.25 1.32 -10.20
C SER A 255 -7.84 1.98 -11.44
N ARG A 256 -8.39 1.18 -12.36
CA ARG A 256 -8.92 1.60 -13.66
C ARG A 256 -10.44 1.76 -13.62
N THR A 257 -10.92 2.86 -14.17
CA THR A 257 -12.33 3.25 -14.32
C THR A 257 -12.54 3.86 -15.70
N ASP A 258 -13.78 4.05 -16.12
CA ASP A 258 -14.09 4.73 -17.38
C ASP A 258 -13.49 6.14 -17.47
N ARG A 259 -13.26 6.80 -16.32
CA ARG A 259 -12.70 8.16 -16.26
C ARG A 259 -11.17 8.22 -16.44
N ASN A 260 -10.45 7.12 -16.28
CA ASN A 260 -8.99 7.09 -16.38
C ASN A 260 -8.43 5.98 -17.27
N ALA A 261 -9.27 5.09 -17.82
CA ALA A 261 -8.86 3.97 -18.66
C ALA A 261 -7.97 4.40 -19.83
N ALA A 262 -8.40 5.40 -20.62
CA ALA A 262 -7.61 5.89 -21.75
C ALA A 262 -6.24 6.47 -21.32
N ARG A 263 -6.18 7.18 -20.18
CA ARG A 263 -4.90 7.68 -19.62
C ARG A 263 -3.97 6.51 -19.26
N ILE A 264 -4.49 5.49 -18.58
CA ILE A 264 -3.74 4.28 -18.21
C ILE A 264 -3.24 3.56 -19.46
N GLU A 265 -4.06 3.37 -20.49
CA GLU A 265 -3.62 2.70 -21.73
C GLU A 265 -2.48 3.46 -22.41
N HIS A 266 -2.57 4.80 -22.50
CA HIS A 266 -1.48 5.60 -23.05
C HIS A 266 -0.21 5.55 -22.19
N MET A 267 -0.33 5.49 -20.86
CA MET A 267 0.82 5.29 -19.97
C MET A 267 1.49 3.93 -20.21
N LEU A 268 0.71 2.84 -20.29
CA LEU A 268 1.22 1.50 -20.56
C LEU A 268 1.87 1.43 -21.95
N ASN A 269 1.31 2.11 -22.95
CA ASN A 269 1.92 2.19 -24.28
C ASN A 269 3.29 2.90 -24.26
N ILE A 270 3.41 4.01 -23.53
CA ILE A 270 4.71 4.68 -23.34
C ILE A 270 5.71 3.72 -22.68
N LEU A 271 5.31 3.01 -21.62
CA LEU A 271 6.19 2.04 -20.93
C LEU A 271 6.69 0.92 -21.86
N ARG A 272 5.82 0.38 -22.73
CA ARG A 272 6.19 -0.64 -23.74
C ARG A 272 7.24 -0.11 -24.70
N ILE A 273 7.02 1.09 -25.24
CA ILE A 273 7.95 1.75 -26.17
C ILE A 273 9.29 2.08 -25.49
N ARG A 274 9.27 2.32 -24.17
CA ARG A 274 10.44 2.52 -23.31
C ARG A 274 11.17 1.23 -22.92
N GLY A 275 10.72 0.08 -23.42
CA GLY A 275 11.38 -1.20 -23.21
C GLY A 275 11.01 -1.88 -21.88
N VAL A 276 9.98 -1.42 -21.18
CA VAL A 276 9.42 -2.18 -20.05
C VAL A 276 8.81 -3.46 -20.60
N SER A 277 9.30 -4.60 -20.13
CA SER A 277 8.91 -5.90 -20.68
C SER A 277 7.42 -6.18 -20.49
N GLU A 278 6.79 -6.87 -21.46
CA GLU A 278 5.41 -7.34 -21.33
C GLU A 278 5.21 -8.25 -20.12
N ASN A 279 6.23 -9.02 -19.74
CA ASN A 279 6.18 -9.84 -18.53
C ASN A 279 6.07 -8.98 -17.26
N PHE A 280 6.77 -7.85 -17.21
CA PHE A 280 6.65 -6.92 -16.09
C PHE A 280 5.29 -6.24 -16.09
N ILE A 281 4.82 -5.74 -17.24
CA ILE A 281 3.51 -5.08 -17.37
C ILE A 281 2.36 -6.01 -16.95
N ARG A 282 2.40 -7.29 -17.35
CA ARG A 282 1.40 -8.29 -16.98
C ARG A 282 1.36 -8.60 -15.47
N LYS A 283 2.43 -8.32 -14.74
CA LYS A 283 2.47 -8.47 -13.28
C LYS A 283 1.95 -7.25 -12.53
N ILE A 284 1.83 -6.09 -13.19
CA ILE A 284 1.16 -4.93 -12.60
C ILE A 284 -0.32 -5.27 -12.44
N PHE A 285 -0.85 -5.11 -11.24
CA PHE A 285 -2.25 -5.43 -10.97
C PHE A 285 -3.16 -4.28 -11.43
N VAL A 286 -3.75 -4.42 -12.62
CA VAL A 286 -4.77 -3.48 -13.10
C VAL A 286 -6.13 -3.97 -12.61
N LEU A 287 -6.72 -3.23 -11.67
CA LEU A 287 -8.04 -3.54 -11.13
C LEU A 287 -9.09 -2.70 -11.84
N ASP A 288 -9.94 -3.36 -12.61
CA ASP A 288 -11.12 -2.74 -13.24
C ASP A 288 -12.22 -2.49 -12.22
N LEU A 289 -12.58 -1.22 -12.06
CA LEU A 289 -13.63 -0.76 -11.18
C LEU A 289 -14.79 -0.22 -12.02
N SER A 290 -15.86 -1.02 -12.13
CA SER A 290 -17.10 -0.64 -12.82
C SER A 290 -17.96 0.30 -11.98
N GLU A 291 -19.09 0.79 -12.53
CA GLU A 291 -20.08 1.56 -11.74
C GLU A 291 -20.58 0.81 -10.51
N ALA A 292 -20.56 -0.54 -10.51
CA ALA A 292 -20.86 -1.35 -9.34
C ALA A 292 -19.88 -1.10 -8.17
N VAL A 293 -18.66 -0.62 -8.44
CA VAL A 293 -17.66 -0.28 -7.41
C VAL A 293 -17.91 1.11 -6.83
N GLN A 294 -18.73 1.97 -7.46
CA GLN A 294 -19.30 3.12 -6.73
C GLN A 294 -20.02 2.65 -5.44
N ALA A 295 -20.36 1.35 -5.37
CA ALA A 295 -20.84 0.68 -4.18
C ALA A 295 -19.81 0.44 -3.04
N ILE A 296 -18.57 0.98 -3.09
CA ILE A 296 -17.62 0.87 -1.96
C ILE A 296 -17.68 2.10 -1.02
N GLY A 297 -17.76 3.35 -1.52
CA GLY A 297 -18.11 4.50 -0.66
C GLY A 297 -19.59 4.49 -0.24
N TYR A 298 -20.39 3.68 -0.92
CA TYR A 298 -21.79 3.32 -0.66
C TYR A 298 -21.99 2.53 0.63
N PHE A 299 -20.97 1.87 1.21
CA PHE A 299 -21.12 1.20 2.51
C PHE A 299 -21.39 2.17 3.66
N ILE A 300 -20.98 3.43 3.53
CA ILE A 300 -21.30 4.52 4.49
C ILE A 300 -22.82 4.82 4.48
N GLY A 301 -23.53 4.55 3.38
CA GLY A 301 -24.96 4.84 3.21
C GLY A 301 -25.89 3.62 3.06
N GLN A 302 -25.35 2.42 2.88
CA GLN A 302 -26.10 1.19 2.55
C GLN A 302 -25.87 0.02 3.52
N ALA A 303 -25.37 0.32 4.71
CA ALA A 303 -25.46 -0.51 5.90
C ALA A 303 -26.90 -1.07 6.07
N GLY A 304 -27.13 -2.27 5.50
CA GLY A 304 -28.44 -2.94 5.42
C GLY A 304 -28.82 -3.57 4.08
N GLN A 305 -28.17 -3.25 2.95
CA GLN A 305 -28.58 -3.75 1.61
C GLN A 305 -27.58 -4.71 0.91
N GLY A 306 -26.53 -5.16 1.59
CA GLY A 306 -25.67 -6.22 1.04
C GLY A 306 -24.39 -6.45 1.83
N VAL A 307 -24.44 -7.42 2.75
CA VAL A 307 -23.36 -7.93 3.61
C VAL A 307 -22.33 -8.74 2.80
N LEU A 308 -22.10 -8.44 1.50
CA LEU A 308 -21.44 -9.38 0.60
C LEU A 308 -20.00 -9.03 0.21
N ASN A 309 -19.55 -7.78 0.34
CA ASN A 309 -18.24 -7.35 -0.19
C ASN A 309 -17.34 -6.60 0.81
N VAL A 310 -17.30 -7.03 2.09
CA VAL A 310 -16.39 -6.47 3.11
C VAL A 310 -14.91 -6.56 2.68
N LYS A 311 -14.53 -7.52 1.82
CA LYS A 311 -13.18 -7.68 1.23
C LYS A 311 -12.65 -6.41 0.57
N ASP A 312 -13.49 -5.71 -0.19
CA ASP A 312 -13.02 -4.58 -1.00
C ASP A 312 -12.71 -3.34 -0.15
N ASN A 313 -13.18 -3.32 1.11
CA ASN A 313 -12.82 -2.31 2.10
C ASN A 313 -11.45 -2.58 2.76
N ILE A 314 -11.00 -3.83 2.80
CA ILE A 314 -9.70 -4.19 3.36
C ILE A 314 -8.66 -4.11 2.25
N GLY A 315 -8.16 -2.89 2.04
CA GLY A 315 -6.95 -2.69 1.25
C GLY A 315 -5.79 -3.51 1.81
N ILE A 316 -4.84 -3.87 0.94
CA ILE A 316 -3.53 -4.42 1.35
C ILE A 316 -2.80 -3.53 2.38
N MET A 317 -3.17 -2.25 2.46
CA MET A 317 -2.61 -1.26 3.37
C MET A 317 -3.30 -1.22 4.75
N CYS A 318 -4.37 -1.99 4.94
CA CYS A 318 -5.14 -2.03 6.18
C CYS A 318 -4.41 -2.88 7.24
N MET A 319 -3.85 -2.21 8.25
CA MET A 319 -3.12 -2.83 9.35
C MET A 319 -3.35 -2.10 10.66
N ASP A 320 -3.15 -2.80 11.76
CA ASP A 320 -3.05 -2.18 13.07
C ASP A 320 -1.65 -1.57 13.22
N GLY A 321 -1.57 -0.37 13.78
CA GLY A 321 -0.30 0.28 14.04
C GLY A 321 -0.43 1.78 14.26
N VAL A 322 0.70 2.47 14.13
CA VAL A 322 0.80 3.92 14.25
C VAL A 322 0.87 4.53 12.86
N VAL A 323 0.05 5.56 12.61
CA VAL A 323 0.11 6.39 11.42
C VAL A 323 0.54 7.80 11.82
N ILE A 324 1.53 8.34 11.11
CA ILE A 324 1.97 9.73 11.25
C ILE A 324 1.43 10.51 10.05
N SER A 325 0.75 11.64 10.29
CA SER A 325 0.14 12.45 9.24
C SER A 325 0.34 13.95 9.46
N PRO A 326 0.36 14.78 8.40
CA PRO A 326 0.61 16.21 8.52
C PRO A 326 -0.57 17.00 9.13
N ASP A 327 -1.77 16.43 9.15
CA ASP A 327 -2.96 17.07 9.75
C ASP A 327 -3.24 16.55 11.17
N LYS A 328 -3.23 15.23 11.38
CA LYS A 328 -3.64 14.60 12.64
C LYS A 328 -2.47 14.27 13.58
N GLY A 329 -1.23 14.49 13.16
CA GLY A 329 -0.04 14.15 13.94
C GLY A 329 0.14 12.63 14.06
N VAL A 330 0.48 12.16 15.27
CA VAL A 330 0.70 10.73 15.56
C VAL A 330 -0.59 10.08 16.07
N ARG A 331 -1.09 9.09 15.33
CA ARG A 331 -2.35 8.42 15.59
C ARG A 331 -2.14 6.91 15.67
N ALA A 332 -2.82 6.26 16.59
CA ALA A 332 -2.93 4.80 16.60
C ALA A 332 -4.20 4.39 15.86
N MET A 333 -4.12 3.27 15.14
CA MET A 333 -5.19 2.73 14.33
C MET A 333 -5.30 1.22 14.51
N THR A 334 -6.52 0.73 14.59
CA THR A 334 -6.83 -0.71 14.55
C THR A 334 -7.98 -0.98 13.57
N MET A 335 -7.89 -2.08 12.86
CA MET A 335 -8.88 -2.51 11.87
C MET A 335 -10.09 -3.18 12.53
N GLU A 336 -11.27 -2.86 12.02
CA GLU A 336 -12.57 -3.45 12.37
C GLU A 336 -13.50 -3.47 11.15
N VAL A 337 -14.68 -4.09 11.28
CA VAL A 337 -15.66 -4.10 10.19
C VAL A 337 -16.24 -2.70 9.98
N PRO A 338 -16.45 -2.26 8.73
CA PRO A 338 -17.18 -1.03 8.47
C PRO A 338 -18.63 -1.12 8.96
N THR A 339 -19.06 -0.11 9.72
CA THR A 339 -20.44 0.07 10.20
C THR A 339 -20.85 1.54 10.10
N LYS A 340 -22.10 1.89 10.38
CA LYS A 340 -22.50 3.32 10.51
C LYS A 340 -21.71 4.06 11.59
N LYS A 341 -21.27 3.37 12.65
CA LYS A 341 -20.44 3.96 13.72
C LYS A 341 -18.97 4.05 13.34
N SER A 342 -18.49 3.10 12.54
CA SER A 342 -17.11 3.05 12.03
C SER A 342 -17.12 2.92 10.50
N PRO A 343 -17.43 3.99 9.75
CA PRO A 343 -17.64 3.89 8.30
C PRO A 343 -16.39 3.47 7.53
N MET A 344 -15.21 3.74 8.09
CA MET A 344 -13.93 3.37 7.49
C MET A 344 -13.45 1.95 7.89
N GLY A 345 -14.14 1.29 8.84
CA GLY A 345 -13.64 0.06 9.46
C GLY A 345 -12.33 0.27 10.22
N ILE A 346 -12.13 1.45 10.81
CA ILE A 346 -10.91 1.82 11.53
C ILE A 346 -11.27 2.55 12.81
N ARG A 347 -10.81 1.99 13.93
CA ARG A 347 -10.79 2.70 15.20
C ARG A 347 -9.48 3.46 15.34
N GLU A 348 -9.57 4.77 15.55
CA GLU A 348 -8.40 5.66 15.58
C GLU A 348 -8.39 6.53 16.85
N TRP A 349 -7.23 6.66 17.50
CA TRP A 349 -7.06 7.58 18.64
C TRP A 349 -5.73 8.34 18.58
N ALA A 350 -5.67 9.47 19.30
CA ALA A 350 -4.48 10.31 19.36
C ALA A 350 -3.47 9.70 20.32
N ILE A 351 -2.21 9.66 19.90
CA ILE A 351 -1.11 9.30 20.78
C ILE A 351 -0.62 10.60 21.43
N THR A 352 -0.63 10.65 22.76
CA THR A 352 -0.24 11.85 23.52
C THR A 352 1.17 11.68 24.07
N PRO A 353 2.05 12.69 23.98
CA PRO A 353 3.38 12.63 24.61
C PRO A 353 3.28 12.38 26.12
N GLY A 354 4.15 11.52 26.66
CA GLY A 354 4.16 11.16 28.09
C GLY A 354 3.19 10.06 28.48
N ASP A 355 2.11 9.84 27.72
CA ASP A 355 1.08 8.81 27.98
C ASP A 355 0.50 8.31 26.66
N MET A 356 1.07 7.21 26.15
CA MET A 356 0.76 6.63 24.85
C MET A 356 0.07 5.27 25.02
N THR A 357 -0.96 5.03 24.23
CA THR A 357 -1.46 3.67 23.99
C THR A 357 -1.23 3.35 22.52
N VAL A 358 -0.42 2.32 22.25
CA VAL A 358 0.06 2.00 20.91
C VAL A 358 -0.31 0.55 20.58
N PRO A 359 -0.93 0.27 19.43
CA PRO A 359 -1.23 -1.10 19.04
C PRO A 359 0.04 -1.84 18.61
N GLY A 360 0.05 -3.15 18.85
CA GLY A 360 0.96 -4.08 18.21
C GLY A 360 0.74 -4.07 16.70
N LEU A 361 1.83 -4.10 15.93
CA LEU A 361 1.76 -4.07 14.48
C LEU A 361 1.13 -5.38 13.95
N CYS A 362 -0.02 -5.30 13.29
CA CYS A 362 -0.72 -6.45 12.70
C CYS A 362 -1.05 -6.18 11.24
N TYR A 363 -0.36 -6.87 10.32
CA TYR A 363 -0.54 -6.71 8.87
C TYR A 363 -1.39 -7.83 8.27
N ARG A 364 -2.06 -7.51 7.17
CA ARG A 364 -3.02 -8.37 6.48
C ARG A 364 -2.45 -9.74 6.12
N GLU A 365 -1.20 -9.79 5.65
CA GLU A 365 -0.51 -11.04 5.26
C GLU A 365 -0.28 -12.01 6.43
N ARG A 366 -0.66 -11.67 7.67
CA ARG A 366 -0.71 -12.62 8.80
C ARG A 366 -2.00 -13.41 8.90
N TYR A 367 -3.08 -12.93 8.29
CA TYR A 367 -4.43 -13.47 8.51
C TYR A 367 -5.32 -13.48 7.26
N SER A 368 -4.80 -13.02 6.12
CA SER A 368 -5.55 -12.83 4.88
C SER A 368 -4.60 -12.82 3.69
N GLY A 369 -4.95 -13.54 2.62
CA GLY A 369 -4.13 -13.59 1.41
C GLY A 369 -4.44 -14.80 0.54
N ALA A 370 -4.05 -14.73 -0.74
CA ALA A 370 -4.20 -15.85 -1.67
C ALA A 370 -3.63 -17.11 -1.03
N LEU A 371 -4.43 -18.17 -1.01
CA LEU A 371 -4.09 -19.44 -0.39
C LEU A 371 -2.87 -20.07 -1.09
N TRP A 372 -1.68 -19.70 -0.65
CA TRP A 372 -0.45 -20.33 -1.11
C TRP A 372 0.10 -21.25 -0.04
N THR A 373 0.82 -22.25 -0.52
CA THR A 373 1.38 -23.30 0.31
C THR A 373 2.86 -23.05 0.53
N VAL A 374 3.30 -22.88 1.77
CA VAL A 374 4.73 -22.87 2.11
C VAL A 374 5.04 -24.14 2.89
N ARG A 375 5.82 -25.04 2.28
CA ARG A 375 6.24 -26.32 2.89
C ARG A 375 5.03 -27.14 3.42
N GLY A 376 3.98 -27.29 2.61
CA GLY A 376 2.76 -28.03 2.99
C GLY A 376 1.86 -27.34 4.03
N LYS A 377 2.08 -26.04 4.30
CA LYS A 377 1.18 -25.24 5.16
C LYS A 377 0.44 -24.19 4.35
N LEU A 378 -0.85 -24.03 4.63
CA LEU A 378 -1.65 -22.91 4.14
C LEU A 378 -1.16 -21.63 4.83
N VAL A 379 -0.61 -20.70 4.06
CA VAL A 379 -0.16 -19.39 4.57
C VAL A 379 -0.97 -18.31 3.86
N PRO A 380 -1.50 -17.28 4.56
CA PRO A 380 -1.81 -17.13 5.98
C PRO A 380 -3.27 -17.52 6.28
N PHE A 381 -3.56 -18.82 6.38
CA PHE A 381 -4.92 -19.30 6.65
C PHE A 381 -5.20 -19.30 8.16
N ALA A 382 -5.42 -18.11 8.71
CA ALA A 382 -5.59 -17.88 10.14
C ALA A 382 -6.64 -16.79 10.40
N LEU A 383 -7.19 -16.76 11.62
CA LEU A 383 -8.07 -15.68 12.04
C LEU A 383 -7.29 -14.40 12.33
N LEU A 384 -7.85 -13.24 12.00
CA LEU A 384 -7.32 -11.92 12.41
C LEU A 384 -7.19 -11.88 13.94
N PRO A 385 -5.98 -11.83 14.54
CA PRO A 385 -5.82 -11.94 15.99
C PRO A 385 -6.50 -10.79 16.74
N PRO A 386 -6.82 -10.92 18.05
CA PRO A 386 -7.25 -9.79 18.88
C PRO A 386 -6.25 -8.63 18.84
N VAL A 387 -6.67 -7.43 19.25
CA VAL A 387 -5.77 -6.26 19.28
C VAL A 387 -4.87 -6.37 20.50
N GLU A 388 -3.56 -6.33 20.28
CA GLU A 388 -2.58 -6.13 21.35
C GLU A 388 -2.31 -4.63 21.51
N LEU A 389 -2.40 -4.11 22.74
CA LEU A 389 -2.10 -2.72 23.08
C LEU A 389 -0.95 -2.65 24.07
N LEU A 390 -0.05 -1.71 23.82
CA LEU A 390 1.03 -1.34 24.72
C LEU A 390 0.68 0.00 25.36
N HIS A 391 0.54 0.03 26.69
CA HIS A 391 0.38 1.27 27.45
C HIS A 391 1.75 1.74 27.91
N ILE A 392 2.10 2.96 27.54
CA ILE A 392 3.43 3.52 27.69
C ILE A 392 3.34 4.85 28.42
N ARG A 393 4.07 4.98 29.53
CA ARG A 393 4.19 6.23 30.27
C ARG A 393 5.63 6.70 30.30
N ASN A 394 5.89 7.93 29.82
CA ASN A 394 7.22 8.54 29.73
C ASN A 394 8.25 7.60 29.07
N GLY A 395 7.86 6.96 27.96
CA GLY A 395 8.71 6.05 27.19
C GLY A 395 9.02 4.70 27.86
N ARG A 396 8.26 4.28 28.87
CA ARG A 396 8.32 2.92 29.46
C ARG A 396 6.98 2.21 29.28
N ILE A 397 7.02 0.96 28.82
CA ILE A 397 5.84 0.10 28.79
C ILE A 397 5.47 -0.21 30.26
N ILE A 398 4.23 0.13 30.63
CA ILE A 398 3.70 -0.07 31.99
C ILE A 398 2.66 -1.19 32.05
N ALA A 399 2.02 -1.50 30.93
CA ALA A 399 1.05 -2.59 30.80
C ALA A 399 0.93 -3.03 29.33
N GLU A 400 0.53 -4.27 29.16
CA GLU A 400 0.13 -4.86 27.89
C GLU A 400 -1.31 -5.34 28.05
N GLU A 401 -2.17 -5.04 27.08
CA GLU A 401 -3.59 -5.39 27.09
C GLU A 401 -3.95 -6.09 25.79
N THR A 402 -4.80 -7.12 25.86
CA THR A 402 -5.40 -7.74 24.69
C THR A 402 -6.89 -7.42 24.65
N ILE A 403 -7.32 -6.68 23.64
CA ILE A 403 -8.72 -6.26 23.47
C ILE A 403 -9.42 -7.13 22.44
N GLN A 404 -10.57 -7.66 22.84
CA GLN A 404 -11.56 -8.22 21.93
C GLN A 404 -12.59 -7.15 21.53
N SER A 405 -12.95 -7.12 20.25
CA SER A 405 -13.95 -6.21 19.71
C SER A 405 -14.87 -7.00 18.79
N VAL A 406 -16.18 -6.86 18.97
CA VAL A 406 -17.17 -7.48 18.07
C VAL A 406 -17.00 -6.98 16.64
N GLY A 407 -16.66 -5.70 16.44
CA GLY A 407 -16.37 -5.16 15.10
C GLY A 407 -15.16 -5.84 14.45
N ARG A 408 -14.14 -6.18 15.24
CA ARG A 408 -12.97 -6.92 14.77
C ARG A 408 -13.28 -8.40 14.53
N ASP A 409 -14.13 -9.01 15.34
CA ASP A 409 -14.56 -10.38 15.15
C ASP A 409 -15.47 -10.52 13.92
N ALA A 410 -16.38 -9.58 13.70
CA ALA A 410 -17.15 -9.47 12.47
C ALA A 410 -16.24 -9.40 11.23
N LEU A 411 -15.18 -8.59 11.28
CA LEU A 411 -14.16 -8.53 10.23
C LEU A 411 -13.44 -9.87 10.05
N THR A 412 -13.10 -10.53 11.16
CA THR A 412 -12.47 -11.86 11.18
C THR A 412 -13.35 -12.90 10.47
N PHE A 413 -14.66 -12.89 10.74
CA PHE A 413 -15.59 -13.81 10.11
C PHE A 413 -15.78 -13.52 8.62
N ALA A 414 -15.84 -12.25 8.22
CA ALA A 414 -15.91 -11.87 6.81
C ALA A 414 -14.68 -12.36 6.02
N LEU A 415 -13.49 -12.16 6.58
CA LEU A 415 -12.23 -12.60 6.00
C LEU A 415 -12.18 -14.13 5.87
N ILE A 416 -12.53 -14.85 6.93
CA ILE A 416 -12.43 -16.32 6.89
C ILE A 416 -13.45 -16.95 5.95
N SER A 417 -14.68 -16.41 5.85
CA SER A 417 -15.65 -16.87 4.85
C SER A 417 -15.10 -16.74 3.43
N GLN A 418 -14.37 -15.66 3.15
CA GLN A 418 -13.76 -15.46 1.85
C GLN A 418 -12.61 -16.45 1.60
N ASP A 419 -11.69 -16.59 2.56
CA ASP A 419 -10.56 -17.52 2.42
C ASP A 419 -11.05 -18.97 2.27
N LEU A 420 -12.11 -19.37 2.99
CA LEU A 420 -12.74 -20.68 2.82
C LEU A 420 -13.38 -20.85 1.42
N ARG A 421 -13.99 -19.80 0.87
CA ARG A 421 -14.55 -19.82 -0.48
C ARG A 421 -13.46 -19.98 -1.54
N GLU A 422 -12.37 -19.23 -1.42
CA GLU A 422 -11.21 -19.35 -2.30
C GLU A 422 -10.60 -20.77 -2.22
N LEU A 423 -10.54 -21.35 -1.02
CA LEU A 423 -10.02 -22.71 -0.83
C LEU A 423 -10.93 -23.75 -1.48
N THR A 424 -12.23 -23.57 -1.35
CA THR A 424 -13.23 -24.43 -1.97
C THR A 424 -13.09 -24.37 -3.50
N SER A 425 -12.97 -23.17 -4.07
CA SER A 425 -12.76 -22.98 -5.51
C SER A 425 -11.50 -23.68 -6.00
N LEU A 426 -10.37 -23.51 -5.30
CA LEU A 426 -9.09 -24.15 -5.65
C LEU A 426 -9.19 -25.68 -5.60
N LEU A 427 -9.88 -26.23 -4.60
CA LEU A 427 -10.09 -27.67 -4.49
C LEU A 427 -11.04 -28.23 -5.56
N LEU A 428 -11.94 -27.42 -6.12
CA LEU A 428 -12.84 -27.83 -7.21
C LEU A 428 -12.16 -27.72 -8.58
N GLU A 429 -11.38 -26.66 -8.79
CA GLU A 429 -10.80 -26.34 -10.11
C GLU A 429 -9.41 -26.96 -10.33
N GLU A 430 -8.57 -27.03 -9.29
CA GLU A 430 -7.15 -27.39 -9.40
C GLU A 430 -6.71 -28.45 -8.38
N ARG A 431 -7.65 -29.30 -7.91
CA ARG A 431 -7.47 -30.25 -6.79
C ARG A 431 -6.11 -30.95 -6.78
N GLU A 432 -5.79 -31.68 -7.84
CA GLU A 432 -4.56 -32.47 -7.89
C GLU A 432 -3.29 -31.62 -7.88
N GLY A 433 -3.31 -30.47 -8.56
CA GLY A 433 -2.17 -29.54 -8.60
C GLY A 433 -1.93 -28.92 -7.24
N PHE A 434 -3.01 -28.49 -6.58
CA PHE A 434 -2.97 -27.90 -5.26
C PHE A 434 -2.55 -28.91 -4.17
N LEU A 435 -3.15 -30.11 -4.15
CA LEU A 435 -2.86 -31.12 -3.13
C LEU A 435 -1.44 -31.68 -3.22
N LYS A 436 -0.78 -31.62 -4.40
CA LYS A 436 0.64 -32.00 -4.55
C LYS A 436 1.59 -31.12 -3.73
N SER A 437 1.15 -29.94 -3.30
CA SER A 437 1.92 -29.07 -2.43
C SER A 437 1.99 -29.55 -0.97
N PHE A 438 1.22 -30.59 -0.62
CA PHE A 438 1.12 -31.17 0.71
C PHE A 438 1.67 -32.59 0.72
N SER A 439 2.35 -32.98 1.80
CA SER A 439 2.99 -34.30 1.90
C SER A 439 1.98 -35.44 1.95
N ASN A 440 0.85 -35.23 2.62
CA ASN A 440 -0.26 -36.18 2.72
C ASN A 440 -1.51 -35.70 1.94
N GLY A 441 -1.34 -34.80 0.97
CA GLY A 441 -2.42 -34.31 0.14
C GLY A 441 -3.59 -33.75 0.94
N ALA A 442 -4.79 -34.30 0.74
CA ALA A 442 -6.03 -33.83 1.35
C ALA A 442 -6.04 -33.95 2.89
N GLU A 443 -5.31 -34.91 3.46
CA GLU A 443 -5.26 -35.10 4.92
C GLU A 443 -4.61 -33.92 5.64
N ASP A 444 -3.49 -33.41 5.11
CA ASP A 444 -2.80 -32.24 5.67
C ASP A 444 -3.68 -30.97 5.58
N VAL A 445 -4.47 -30.84 4.52
CA VAL A 445 -5.44 -29.75 4.34
C VAL A 445 -6.58 -29.91 5.36
N ALA A 446 -7.12 -31.12 5.53
CA ALA A 446 -8.21 -31.41 6.46
C ALA A 446 -7.82 -31.12 7.92
N VAL A 447 -6.59 -31.45 8.33
CA VAL A 447 -6.06 -31.12 9.66
C VAL A 447 -6.04 -29.60 9.87
N GLN A 448 -5.56 -28.84 8.89
CA GLN A 448 -5.48 -27.37 8.98
C GLN A 448 -6.87 -26.72 9.01
N VAL A 449 -7.80 -27.17 8.16
CA VAL A 449 -9.19 -26.70 8.15
C VAL A 449 -9.89 -27.03 9.47
N THR A 450 -9.64 -28.20 10.06
CA THR A 450 -10.20 -28.60 11.36
C THR A 450 -9.69 -27.71 12.48
N ALA A 451 -8.37 -27.48 12.55
CA ALA A 451 -7.77 -26.59 13.55
C ALA A 451 -8.33 -25.16 13.46
N LEU A 452 -8.46 -24.63 12.24
CA LEU A 452 -9.07 -23.34 12.00
C LEU A 452 -10.55 -23.31 12.46
N ARG A 453 -11.32 -24.36 12.15
CA ARG A 453 -12.72 -24.48 12.56
C ARG A 453 -12.87 -24.46 14.08
N GLU A 454 -11.99 -25.13 14.82
CA GLU A 454 -11.99 -25.11 16.29
C GLU A 454 -11.76 -23.70 16.84
N GLU A 455 -10.80 -22.96 16.26
CA GLU A 455 -10.53 -21.57 16.66
C GLU A 455 -11.69 -20.64 16.31
N PHE A 456 -12.28 -20.82 15.13
CA PHE A 456 -13.48 -20.11 14.69
C PHE A 456 -14.65 -20.33 15.68
N VAL A 457 -14.90 -21.57 16.12
CA VAL A 457 -15.98 -21.87 17.06
C VAL A 457 -15.74 -21.20 18.41
N LYS A 458 -14.52 -21.24 18.94
CA LYS A 458 -14.17 -20.54 20.20
C LYS A 458 -14.47 -19.05 20.09
N ARG A 459 -14.07 -18.43 18.98
CA ARG A 459 -14.24 -17.00 18.74
C ARG A 459 -15.69 -16.61 18.50
N LYS A 460 -16.44 -17.43 17.77
CA LYS A 460 -17.90 -17.29 17.59
C LYS A 460 -18.63 -17.21 18.93
N VAL A 461 -18.34 -18.14 19.85
CA VAL A 461 -18.98 -18.17 21.17
C VAL A 461 -18.68 -16.90 21.96
N ALA A 462 -17.42 -16.45 21.97
CA ALA A 462 -17.04 -15.21 22.64
C ALA A 462 -17.73 -13.98 22.03
N CYS A 463 -17.71 -13.85 20.70
CA CYS A 463 -18.31 -12.73 19.98
C CYS A 463 -19.82 -12.61 20.22
N LEU A 464 -20.55 -13.74 20.21
CA LEU A 464 -22.02 -13.74 20.38
C LEU A 464 -22.46 -13.60 21.85
N ALA A 465 -21.58 -13.89 22.80
CA ALA A 465 -21.84 -13.70 24.24
C ALA A 465 -21.48 -12.30 24.74
N GLY A 466 -20.67 -11.55 23.98
CA GLY A 466 -20.23 -10.21 24.35
C GLY A 466 -21.35 -9.19 24.29
N ASP A 467 -21.37 -8.29 25.29
CA ASP A 467 -22.19 -7.08 25.22
C ASP A 467 -21.52 -6.09 24.25
N CYS A 468 -22.25 -5.62 23.25
CA CYS A 468 -21.73 -4.73 22.22
C CYS A 468 -22.75 -3.65 21.89
N ASP A 469 -22.29 -2.40 21.94
CA ASP A 469 -23.10 -1.23 21.63
C ASP A 469 -23.29 -1.04 20.11
N ASP A 470 -22.44 -1.64 19.27
CA ASP A 470 -22.57 -1.66 17.81
C ASP A 470 -23.36 -2.89 17.33
N GLN A 471 -24.68 -2.76 17.35
CA GLN A 471 -25.59 -3.84 16.90
C GLN A 471 -25.40 -4.20 15.42
N GLU A 472 -24.93 -3.26 14.59
CA GLU A 472 -24.66 -3.53 13.18
C GLU A 472 -23.46 -4.47 13.02
N ALA A 473 -22.40 -4.28 13.81
CA ALA A 473 -21.28 -5.21 13.85
C ALA A 473 -21.72 -6.63 14.27
N VAL A 474 -22.63 -6.74 15.24
CA VAL A 474 -23.20 -8.04 15.67
C VAL A 474 -23.98 -8.70 14.53
N GLU A 475 -24.80 -7.95 13.81
CA GLU A 475 -25.56 -8.45 12.66
C GLU A 475 -24.63 -8.95 11.55
N ILE A 476 -23.60 -8.17 11.20
CA ILE A 476 -22.59 -8.57 10.22
C ILE A 476 -21.87 -9.85 10.66
N ALA A 477 -21.48 -9.93 11.94
CA ALA A 477 -20.86 -11.13 12.49
C ALA A 477 -21.77 -12.36 12.31
N ARG A 478 -23.07 -12.27 12.65
CA ARG A 478 -24.02 -13.39 12.52
C ARG A 478 -24.13 -13.89 11.08
N VAL A 479 -24.17 -12.99 10.10
CA VAL A 479 -24.24 -13.35 8.68
C VAL A 479 -23.00 -14.14 8.26
N TYR A 480 -21.80 -13.62 8.54
CA TYR A 480 -20.57 -14.27 8.13
C TYR A 480 -20.25 -15.53 8.93
N ILE A 481 -20.70 -15.61 10.19
CA ILE A 481 -20.67 -16.87 10.96
C ILE A 481 -21.43 -17.96 10.20
N GLY A 482 -22.68 -17.69 9.79
CA GLY A 482 -23.49 -18.67 9.06
C GLY A 482 -22.82 -19.10 7.75
N GLN A 483 -22.30 -18.14 6.96
CA GLN A 483 -21.59 -18.43 5.72
C GLN A 483 -20.33 -19.27 5.94
N ALA A 484 -19.50 -18.93 6.94
CA ALA A 484 -18.29 -19.69 7.25
C ALA A 484 -18.63 -21.12 7.69
N GLU A 485 -19.70 -21.32 8.48
CA GLU A 485 -20.13 -22.65 8.91
C GLU A 485 -20.56 -23.55 7.75
N GLU A 486 -21.30 -23.01 6.78
CA GLU A 486 -21.64 -23.71 5.55
C GLU A 486 -20.38 -24.11 4.76
N LEU A 487 -19.46 -23.16 4.55
CA LEU A 487 -18.21 -23.41 3.83
C LEU A 487 -17.30 -24.43 4.52
N PHE A 488 -17.21 -24.40 5.84
CA PHE A 488 -16.49 -25.43 6.60
C PHE A 488 -17.08 -26.82 6.37
N ASN A 489 -18.41 -26.94 6.30
CA ASN A 489 -19.09 -28.21 6.06
C ASN A 489 -18.85 -28.71 4.64
N ASP A 490 -18.89 -27.83 3.64
CA ASP A 490 -18.63 -28.17 2.25
C ASP A 490 -17.17 -28.60 2.05
N LEU A 491 -16.19 -27.84 2.56
CA LEU A 491 -14.78 -28.24 2.55
C LEU A 491 -14.54 -29.59 3.21
N THR A 492 -15.20 -29.84 4.35
CA THR A 492 -15.08 -31.14 5.04
C THR A 492 -15.63 -32.29 4.18
N ARG A 493 -16.67 -32.05 3.38
CA ARG A 493 -17.22 -33.05 2.45
C ARG A 493 -16.27 -33.27 1.28
N GLU A 494 -15.80 -32.19 0.66
CA GLU A 494 -14.87 -32.23 -0.46
C GLU A 494 -13.54 -32.90 -0.12
N LEU A 495 -13.01 -32.70 1.09
CA LEU A 495 -11.76 -33.34 1.52
C LEU A 495 -11.92 -34.84 1.83
N LYS A 496 -13.16 -35.34 1.96
CA LYS A 496 -13.46 -36.76 2.20
C LYS A 496 -13.80 -37.55 0.93
N SER A 497 -14.24 -36.88 -0.13
CA SER A 497 -14.44 -37.46 -1.47
C SER A 497 -13.12 -37.63 -2.20
#